data_AF-A0AAV4BXJ1-F1
#
_entry.id   AF-A0AAV4BXJ1-F1
#
_cell.length_a   1.000
_cell.length_b   1.000
_cell.length_c   1.000
_cell.angle_alpha   90.00
_cell.angle_beta   90.00
_cell.angle_gamma   90.00
#
_symmetry.space_group_name_H-M   'P 1'
#
loop_
_entity.id
_entity.type
_entity.pdbx_description
1 polymer ?
#
loop_
_entity_poly.entity_id
_entity_poly.type
_entity_poly.pdbx_seq_one_letter_code
_entity_poly.pdbx_strand_id
1 'polypeptide(L)'
;MPKPDNFNEAGVSFTNYEEWLDSYFQANDVSATKQNTVLLSAFRPKVYGMRRSLTSPDLTSTKTFDELCDVLSKHFCPSPWRS
;
A
#
# COMPACT_ATOMS: atom_id res chain seq x y z
N MET A 1 4.28 -15.54 9.63
CA MET A 1 4.15 -15.64 8.15
C MET A 1 5.26 -14.81 7.49
N PRO A 2 5.90 -15.23 6.38
CA PRO A 2 6.90 -14.40 5.72
C PRO A 2 6.29 -13.12 5.16
N LYS A 3 7.07 -12.03 5.14
CA LYS A 3 6.67 -10.76 4.53
C LYS A 3 6.50 -10.95 3.01
N PRO A 4 5.47 -10.33 2.38
CA PRO A 4 5.37 -10.28 0.92
C PRO A 4 6.60 -9.64 0.27
N ASP A 5 6.90 -10.07 -0.95
CA ASP A 5 7.87 -9.39 -1.79
C ASP A 5 7.43 -7.97 -2.13
N ASN A 6 8.33 -7.15 -2.68
CA ASN A 6 7.97 -5.80 -3.13
C ASN A 6 6.84 -5.84 -4.17
N PHE A 7 5.91 -4.90 -4.08
CA PHE A 7 4.80 -4.81 -5.03
C PHE A 7 5.29 -4.60 -6.46
N ASN A 8 4.66 -5.32 -7.40
CA ASN A 8 4.91 -5.24 -8.83
C ASN A 8 3.59 -5.34 -9.60
N GLU A 9 3.24 -4.29 -10.34
CA GLU A 9 2.01 -4.20 -11.15
C GLU A 9 1.91 -5.30 -12.22
N ALA A 10 3.04 -5.83 -12.70
CA ALA A 10 3.06 -6.93 -13.67
C ALA A 10 2.86 -8.32 -13.03
N GLY A 11 2.84 -8.40 -11.70
CA GLY A 11 2.77 -9.67 -10.96
C GLY A 11 1.37 -9.98 -10.44
N VAL A 12 0.93 -9.24 -9.42
CA VAL A 12 -0.35 -9.44 -8.75
C VAL A 12 -1.14 -8.14 -8.71
N SER A 13 -2.47 -8.23 -8.65
CA SER A 13 -3.31 -7.05 -8.41
C SER A 13 -2.99 -6.42 -7.05
N PHE A 14 -3.23 -5.12 -6.92
CA PHE A 14 -3.04 -4.45 -5.63
C PHE A 14 -3.94 -5.03 -4.53
N THR A 15 -5.18 -5.40 -4.85
CA THR A 15 -6.10 -6.07 -3.90
C THR A 15 -5.55 -7.38 -3.37
N ASN A 16 -5.01 -8.25 -4.24
CA ASN A 16 -4.42 -9.52 -3.78
C ASN A 16 -3.15 -9.27 -2.94
N TYR A 17 -2.42 -8.20 -3.25
CA TYR A 17 -1.25 -7.80 -2.48
C TYR A 17 -1.62 -7.26 -1.08
N GLU A 18 -2.71 -6.49 -1.00
CA GLU A 18 -3.31 -6.01 0.25
C GLU A 18 -3.75 -7.16 1.15
N GLU A 19 -4.48 -8.15 0.61
CA GLU A 19 -4.89 -9.35 1.36
C GLU A 19 -3.69 -10.14 1.93
N TRP A 20 -2.59 -10.20 1.17
CA TRP A 20 -1.36 -10.84 1.65
C TRP A 20 -0.70 -10.02 2.77
N LEU A 21 -0.69 -8.69 2.67
CA LEU A 21 -0.20 -7.83 3.75
C LEU A 21 -1.03 -7.97 5.02
N ASP A 22 -2.36 -8.03 4.91
CA ASP A 22 -3.25 -8.24 6.05
C ASP A 22 -2.98 -9.58 6.74
N SER A 23 -2.86 -10.65 5.95
CA SER A 23 -2.49 -11.98 6.46
C SER A 23 -1.14 -11.94 7.18
N TYR A 24 -0.16 -11.22 6.62
CA TYR A 24 1.16 -11.04 7.25
C TYR A 24 1.06 -10.24 8.55
N PHE A 25 0.25 -9.18 8.61
CA PHE A 25 0.11 -8.35 9.81
C PHE A 25 -0.57 -9.11 10.95
N GLN A 26 -1.65 -9.83 10.64
CA GLN A 26 -2.37 -10.66 11.60
C GLN A 26 -1.48 -11.79 12.13
N ALA A 27 -0.80 -12.52 11.24
CA ALA A 27 0.01 -13.68 11.62
C ALA A 27 1.32 -13.34 12.37
N ASN A 28 1.70 -12.06 12.43
CA ASN A 28 2.93 -11.62 13.10
C ASN A 28 2.70 -10.48 14.10
N ASP A 29 1.44 -10.23 14.50
CA ASP A 29 1.07 -9.19 15.49
C ASP A 29 1.68 -7.81 15.18
N VAL A 30 1.63 -7.39 13.91
CA VAL A 30 2.22 -6.13 13.47
C VAL A 30 1.32 -4.97 13.88
N SER A 31 1.83 -4.08 14.75
CA SER A 31 1.11 -2.88 15.19
C SER A 31 0.77 -1.93 14.04
N ALA A 32 -0.35 -1.22 14.13
CA ALA A 32 -0.81 -0.26 13.11
C ALA A 32 0.27 0.76 12.71
N THR A 33 1.06 1.24 13.66
CA THR A 33 2.21 2.14 13.40
C THR A 33 3.29 1.52 12.51
N LYS A 34 3.47 0.19 12.55
CA LYS A 34 4.43 -0.53 11.72
C LYS A 34 3.84 -0.92 10.36
N GLN A 35 2.52 -1.14 10.26
CA GLN A 35 1.84 -1.51 9.02
C GLN A 35 2.11 -0.50 7.89
N ASN A 36 1.99 0.79 8.19
CA ASN A 36 2.32 1.87 7.24
C ASN A 36 3.77 1.78 6.75
N THR A 37 4.71 1.56 7.66
CA THR A 37 6.13 1.45 7.31
C THR A 37 6.38 0.23 6.41
N VAL A 38 5.72 -0.88 6.70
CA VAL A 38 5.82 -2.10 5.90
C VAL A 38 5.22 -1.89 4.51
N LEU A 39 4.02 -1.34 4.40
CA LEU A 39 3.37 -1.01 3.13
C LEU A 39 4.27 -0.08 2.30
N LEU A 40 4.73 1.03 2.87
CA LEU A 40 5.58 2.00 2.17
C LEU A 40 6.92 1.38 1.72
N SER A 41 7.50 0.48 2.53
CA SER A 41 8.74 -0.20 2.17
C SER A 41 8.61 -1.20 1.02
N ALA A 42 7.39 -1.72 0.77
CA ALA A 42 7.13 -2.63 -0.35
C ALA A 42 7.23 -1.95 -1.70
N PHE A 43 7.18 -0.62 -1.72
CA PHE A 43 7.27 0.17 -2.92
C PHE A 43 8.68 0.75 -3.08
N ARG A 44 9.40 0.33 -4.12
CA ARG A 44 10.77 0.77 -4.46
C ARG A 44 10.87 2.29 -4.72
N PRO A 45 12.08 2.88 -4.86
CA PRO A 45 12.30 4.34 -4.89
C PRO A 45 11.47 5.18 -5.86
N LYS A 46 10.91 4.58 -6.94
CA LYS A 46 9.90 5.23 -7.79
C LYS A 46 8.71 5.80 -6.98
N VAL A 47 8.43 5.22 -5.82
CA VAL A 47 7.34 5.65 -4.94
C VAL A 47 7.72 6.78 -3.99
N TYR A 48 8.97 7.24 -3.91
CA TYR A 48 9.25 8.52 -3.24
C TYR A 48 8.64 9.72 -4.00
N GLY A 49 8.63 9.68 -5.33
CA GLY A 49 7.92 10.67 -6.16
C GLY A 49 6.40 10.54 -6.01
N MET A 50 5.90 9.31 -5.99
CA MET A 50 4.48 9.00 -5.81
C MET A 50 3.98 9.36 -4.40
N ARG A 51 4.78 9.14 -3.35
CA ARG A 51 4.50 9.54 -1.96
C ARG A 51 4.14 11.01 -1.86
N ARG A 52 4.92 11.89 -2.52
CA ARG A 52 4.63 13.33 -2.53
C ARG A 52 3.35 13.64 -3.29
N SER A 53 3.10 12.99 -4.42
CA SER A 53 1.90 13.24 -5.22
C SER A 53 0.62 12.69 -4.58
N LEU A 54 0.70 11.56 -3.87
CA LEU A 54 -0.46 10.87 -3.30
C LEU A 54 -0.86 11.38 -1.92
N THR A 55 0.07 12.00 -1.18
CA THR A 55 -0.27 12.52 0.15
C THR A 55 -0.31 14.03 0.24
N SER A 56 0.22 14.77 -0.75
CA SER A 56 0.13 16.23 -0.74
C SER A 56 -1.33 16.71 -0.63
N PRO A 57 -1.65 17.66 0.26
CA PRO A 57 -0.73 18.47 1.08
C PRO A 57 -0.33 17.84 2.44
N ASP A 58 -0.93 16.72 2.83
CA ASP A 58 -0.68 16.05 4.10
C ASP A 58 0.60 15.20 4.11
N LEU A 59 1.24 15.10 5.28
CA LEU A 59 2.39 14.20 5.43
C LEU A 59 1.90 12.75 5.30
N THR A 60 2.62 11.91 4.53
CA THR A 60 2.45 10.43 4.54
C THR A 60 2.40 9.81 5.94
N SER A 61 2.95 10.52 6.93
CA SER A 61 3.04 10.09 8.32
C SER A 61 1.74 10.25 9.12
N THR A 62 0.73 10.98 8.59
CA THR A 62 -0.55 11.21 9.26
C THR A 62 -1.67 10.30 8.76
N LYS A 63 -1.43 9.51 7.71
CA LYS A 63 -2.45 8.60 7.12
C LYS A 63 -2.43 7.22 7.76
N THR A 64 -3.59 6.59 7.87
CA THR A 64 -3.72 5.20 8.32
C THR A 64 -3.34 4.22 7.21
N PHE A 65 -3.20 2.94 7.54
CA PHE A 65 -2.95 1.87 6.58
C PHE A 65 -4.09 1.81 5.55
N ASP A 66 -5.33 1.80 6.02
CA ASP A 66 -6.53 1.75 5.17
C ASP A 66 -6.62 2.93 4.20
N GLU A 67 -6.30 4.15 4.66
CA GLU A 67 -6.28 5.33 3.80
C GLU A 67 -5.21 5.22 2.70
N LEU A 68 -4.06 4.62 3.01
CA LEU A 68 -3.01 4.38 2.02
C LEU A 68 -3.46 3.30 1.01
N CYS A 69 -4.07 2.22 1.48
CA CYS A 69 -4.60 1.17 0.61
C CYS A 69 -5.68 1.71 -0.34
N ASP A 70 -6.60 2.54 0.14
CA ASP A 70 -7.64 3.14 -0.71
C ASP A 70 -7.03 4.04 -1.81
N VAL A 71 -6.04 4.86 -1.46
CA VAL A 71 -5.33 5.71 -2.43
C VAL A 71 -4.56 4.87 -3.46
N LEU A 72 -3.88 3.81 -3.02
CA LEU A 72 -3.11 2.93 -3.91
C LEU A 72 -4.03 2.08 -4.80
N SER A 73 -5.13 1.57 -4.26
CA SER A 73 -6.17 0.84 -4.99
C SER A 73 -6.78 1.71 -6.10
N LYS A 74 -7.11 2.97 -5.81
CA LYS A 74 -7.58 3.93 -6.83
C LYS A 74 -6.56 4.19 -7.93
N HIS A 75 -5.27 4.10 -7.63
CA HIS A 75 -4.20 4.35 -8.59
C HIS A 75 -3.91 3.14 -9.48
N PHE A 76 -3.78 1.95 -8.88
CA PHE A 76 -3.39 0.72 -9.57
C PHE A 76 -4.58 -0.09 -10.09
N CYS A 77 -5.76 0.12 -9.53
CA CYS A 77 -7.02 -0.48 -9.98
C CYS A 77 -8.02 0.63 -10.33
N PRO A 78 -7.71 1.49 -11.33
CA PRO A 78 -8.67 2.48 -11.79
C PRO A 78 -9.90 1.74 -12.30
N SER A 79 -11.04 1.94 -11.63
CA SER A 79 -12.28 1.26 -11.96
C SER A 79 -12.64 1.52 -13.44
N PRO A 80 -12.96 0.50 -14.25
CA PRO A 80 -13.09 0.63 -15.70
C PRO A 80 -14.32 1.43 -16.19
N TRP A 81 -15.15 1.96 -15.28
CA TRP A 81 -16.38 2.66 -15.66
C TRP A 81 -16.49 4.04 -15.00
N ARG A 82 -16.16 5.08 -15.78
CA ARG A 82 -16.94 6.32 -15.81
C ARG A 82 -17.56 6.42 -17.20
N SER A 83 -18.86 6.16 -17.29
CA SER A 83 -19.74 6.70 -18.34
C SER A 83 -20.45 7.91 -17.77
#